data_AF-A0A1F6PE11-F1
#
_entry.id   AF-A0A1F6PE11-F1
#
_cell.length_a   1.000
_cell.length_b   1.000
_cell.length_c   1.000
_cell.angle_alpha   90.00
_cell.angle_beta   90.00
_cell.angle_gamma   90.00
#
_symmetry.space_group_name_H-M   'P 1'
#
loop_
_entity.id
_entity.type
_entity.pdbx_description
1 polymer ?
#
loop_
_entity_poly.entity_id
_entity_poly.type
_entity_poly.pdbx_seq_one_letter_code
_entity_poly.pdbx_strand_id
1 'polypeptide(L)' 'MRQALCISLPVAEAKQIKLLTKRRGYENVSAYVKYLFKADAELISETELLQDARIARREYKSGKVKQANSLADLL' A
#
# COMPACT_ATOMS: atom_id res chain seq x y z
N MET A 1 -18.73 4.66 22.33
CA MET A 1 -18.53 6.13 22.34
C MET A 1 -17.82 6.53 21.05
N ARG A 2 -18.20 7.64 20.41
CA ARG A 2 -17.53 8.13 19.19
C ARG A 2 -16.58 9.27 19.56
N GLN A 3 -15.43 9.33 18.91
CA GLN A 3 -14.47 10.43 19.04
C GLN A 3 -14.28 11.09 17.67
N ALA A 4 -14.09 12.41 17.67
CA ALA A 4 -13.82 13.19 16.47
C ALA A 4 -12.32 13.48 16.38
N LEU A 5 -11.74 13.30 15.19
CA LEU A 5 -10.37 13.69 14.88
C LEU A 5 -10.41 15.03 14.15
N CYS A 6 -9.78 16.06 14.71
CA CYS A 6 -9.63 17.38 14.10
C CYS A 6 -8.18 17.59 13.71
N ILE A 7 -7.93 18.03 12.48
CA ILE A 7 -6.58 18.27 11.95
C ILE A 7 -6.54 19.70 11.39
N SER A 8 -5.61 20.51 11.90
CA SER A 8 -5.35 21.86 11.40
C SER A 8 -4.38 21.80 10.22
N LEU A 9 -4.76 22.39 9.09
CA LEU A 9 -3.98 22.34 7.84
C LEU A 9 -4.02 23.72 7.15
N PRO A 10 -2.96 24.10 6.41
CA PRO A 10 -3.02 25.21 5.48
C PRO A 10 -4.18 25.07 4.48
N VAL A 11 -4.80 26.20 4.10
CA VAL A 11 -5.96 26.21 3.21
C VAL A 11 -5.67 25.54 1.87
N ALA A 12 -4.46 25.71 1.34
CA ALA A 12 -4.04 25.11 0.07
C ALA A 12 -4.02 23.57 0.15
N GLU A 13 -3.45 23.02 1.21
CA GLU A 13 -3.39 21.57 1.44
C GLU A 13 -4.78 20.97 1.67
N ALA A 14 -5.62 21.63 2.47
CA ALA A 14 -6.99 21.18 2.69
C ALA A 14 -7.81 21.12 1.39
N LYS A 15 -7.58 22.08 0.47
CA LYS A 15 -8.21 22.06 -0.87
C LYS A 15 -7.69 20.90 -1.72
N GLN A 16 -6.37 20.67 -1.73
CA GLN A 16 -5.78 19.56 -2.48
C GLN A 16 -6.26 18.20 -1.98
N ILE A 17 -6.33 17.98 -0.66
CA ILE A 17 -6.83 16.73 -0.07
C ILE A 17 -8.28 16.47 -0.50
N LYS A 18 -9.15 17.48 -0.44
CA LYS A 18 -10.55 17.36 -0.90
C LYS A 18 -10.63 17.02 -2.39
N LEU A 19 -9.80 17.64 -3.22
CA LEU A 19 -9.75 17.36 -4.66
C LEU A 19 -9.31 15.92 -4.94
N LEU A 20 -8.22 15.48 -4.31
CA LEU A 20 -7.70 14.12 -4.46
C LEU A 20 -8.69 13.06 -3.99
N THR A 21 -9.35 13.31 -2.85
CA THR A 21 -10.40 12.44 -2.30
C THR A 21 -11.51 12.19 -3.33
N LYS A 22 -12.02 13.27 -3.95
CA LYS A 22 -13.06 13.17 -5.00
C LYS A 22 -12.54 12.46 -6.25
N ARG A 23 -11.35 12.81 -6.72
CA ARG A 23 -10.74 12.17 -7.92
C ARG A 23 -10.54 10.67 -7.75
N ARG A 24 -10.26 10.21 -6.53
CA ARG A 24 -10.09 8.80 -6.18
C ARG A 24 -11.42 8.08 -5.90
N GLY A 25 -12.56 8.75 -6.05
CA GLY A 25 -13.90 8.15 -5.92
C GLY A 25 -14.42 8.02 -4.48
N TYR A 26 -13.80 8.68 -3.50
CA TYR A 26 -14.26 8.63 -2.12
C TYR A 26 -15.34 9.68 -1.84
N GLU A 27 -16.37 9.28 -1.08
CA GLU A 27 -17.51 10.14 -0.72
C GLU A 27 -17.09 11.40 0.07
N ASN A 28 -16.11 11.25 0.97
CA ASN A 28 -15.61 12.33 1.81
C ASN A 28 -14.19 12.03 2.32
N VAL A 29 -13.54 13.05 2.88
CA VAL A 29 -12.16 12.95 3.37
C VAL A 29 -12.04 11.93 4.49
N SER A 30 -13.04 11.82 5.37
CA SER A 30 -13.02 10.86 6.47
C SER A 30 -13.04 9.41 5.97
N ALA A 31 -13.79 9.11 4.91
CA ALA A 31 -13.80 7.79 4.27
C ALA A 31 -12.43 7.47 3.69
N TYR A 32 -11.81 8.44 3.01
CA TYR A 32 -10.48 8.28 2.44
C TYR A 32 -9.39 8.08 3.52
N VAL A 33 -9.43 8.85 4.62
CA VAL A 33 -8.48 8.68 5.74
C VAL A 33 -8.66 7.32 6.41
N LYS A 34 -9.89 6.85 6.62
CA LYS A 34 -10.15 5.51 7.15
C LYS A 34 -9.60 4.41 6.25
N TYR A 35 -9.73 4.57 4.94
CA TYR A 35 -9.14 3.65 3.97
C TYR A 35 -7.61 3.64 4.10
N LEU A 36 -6.96 4.81 4.11
CA LEU A 36 -5.51 4.90 4.24
C LEU A 36 -5.01 4.25 5.53
N PHE A 37 -5.68 4.49 6.66
CA PHE A 37 -5.31 3.90 7.93
C PHE A 37 -5.39 2.36 7.92
N LYS A 38 -6.40 1.80 7.25
CA LYS A 38 -6.49 0.34 7.07
C LYS A 38 -5.39 -0.18 6.14
N ALA A 39 -5.19 0.49 5.00
CA ALA A 39 -4.18 0.10 4.03
C ALA A 39 -2.77 0.11 4.65
N ASP A 40 -2.47 1.11 5.48
CA ASP A 40 -1.20 1.21 6.20
C ASP A 40 -0.93 0.00 7.11
N ALA A 41 -1.97 -0.50 7.78
CA ALA A 41 -1.89 -1.71 8.61
C ALA A 41 -1.72 -3.01 7.78
N GLU A 42 -2.05 -2.99 6.50
CA GLU A 42 -1.93 -4.13 5.59
C GLU A 42 -0.64 -4.10 4.76
N LEU A 43 0.19 -3.06 4.89
CA LEU A 43 1.47 -3.00 4.20
C LEU A 43 2.46 -3.99 4.83
N ILE A 44 3.16 -4.74 3.98
CA ILE A 44 4.28 -5.58 4.41
C ILE A 44 5.33 -4.72 5.12
N SER A 45 5.84 -5.20 6.24
CA SER A 45 6.90 -4.48 6.95
C SER A 45 8.19 -4.46 6.12
N GLU A 46 9.01 -3.42 6.29
CA GLU A 46 10.32 -3.35 5.64
C GLU A 46 11.19 -4.58 5.98
N THR A 47 11.10 -5.05 7.22
CA THR A 47 11.82 -6.22 7.70
C THR A 47 11.40 -7.51 7.00
N GLU A 48 10.10 -7.72 6.81
CA GLU A 48 9.57 -8.89 6.09
C GLU A 48 9.95 -8.81 4.61
N LEU A 49 9.83 -7.62 3.99
CA LEU A 49 10.24 -7.40 2.61
C LEU A 49 11.73 -7.73 2.38
N LEU A 50 12.60 -7.29 3.29
CA LEU A 50 14.04 -7.59 3.22
C LEU A 50 14.34 -9.08 3.45
N GLN A 51 13.58 -9.74 4.31
CA GLN A 51 13.69 -11.18 4.54
C GLN A 51 13.30 -11.96 3.28
N ASP A 52 12.16 -11.64 2.68
CA ASP A 52 11.67 -12.27 1.45
C ASP A 52 12.65 -12.10 0.30
N ALA A 53 13.20 -10.89 0.13
CA ALA A 53 14.21 -10.62 -0.88
C ALA A 53 15.48 -11.49 -0.68
N ARG A 54 15.91 -11.71 0.57
CA ARG A 54 17.05 -12.58 0.88
C ARG A 54 16.75 -14.05 0.59
N ILE A 55 15.54 -14.51 0.92
CA ILE A 55 15.07 -15.88 0.63
C ILE A 55 15.05 -16.10 -0.88
N ALA A 56 14.38 -15.23 -1.63
CA ALA A 56 14.30 -15.30 -3.09
C ALA A 56 15.69 -15.35 -3.74
N ARG A 57 16.63 -14.53 -3.26
CA ARG A 57 18.01 -14.53 -3.76
C ARG A 57 18.74 -15.84 -3.45
N ARG A 58 18.49 -16.45 -2.28
CA ARG A 58 19.07 -17.75 -1.92
C ARG A 58 18.49 -18.86 -2.80
N GLU A 59 17.17 -18.87 -3.00
CA GLU A 59 16.48 -19.85 -3.83
C GLU A 59 16.96 -19.81 -5.27
N TYR A 60 17.09 -18.61 -5.83
CA TYR A 60 17.68 -18.39 -7.15
C TYR A 60 19.08 -18.99 -7.26
N LYS A 61 19.97 -18.65 -6.32
CA LYS A 61 21.35 -19.17 -6.31
C LYS A 61 21.42 -20.68 -6.12
N SER A 62 20.49 -21.25 -5.36
CA SER A 62 20.43 -22.70 -5.11
C SER A 62 19.75 -23.50 -6.23
N GLY A 63 19.33 -22.85 -7.33
CA GLY A 63 18.68 -23.52 -8.45
C GLY A 63 17.27 -24.01 -8.16
N LYS A 64 16.64 -23.52 -7.08
CA LYS A 64 15.25 -23.88 -6.70
C LYS A 64 14.19 -23.17 -7.55
N VAL A 65 14.62 -22.24 -8.40
CA VAL A 65 13.75 -21.49 -9.31
C VAL A 65 13.67 -22.19 -10.67
N LYS A 66 12.46 -22.21 -11.25
CA LYS A 66 12.25 -22.67 -12.63
C LYS A 66 12.30 -21.46 -13.56
N GLN A 67 13.14 -21.54 -14.59
CA GLN A 67 13.11 -20.54 -15.64
C GLN A 67 11.96 -20.86 -16.60
N ALA A 68 10.97 -19.96 -16.64
CA ALA A 68 9.89 -20.01 -17.60
C ALA A 68 10.30 -19.28 -18.89
N ASN A 69 9.99 -19.84 -20.05
CA ASN A 69 10.24 -19.21 -21.35
C ASN A 69 9.13 -18.23 -21.73
N SER A 70 7.94 -18.44 -21.16
CA SER A 70 6.78 -17.59 -21.36
C SER A 70 5.87 -17.62 -20.13
N LEU A 71 4.92 -16.67 -20.09
CA LEU A 71 3.89 -16.63 -19.06
C LEU A 71 2.97 -17.86 -19.08
N ALA A 72 2.87 -18.54 -20.23
CA ALA A 72 2.11 -19.79 -20.35
C ALA A 72 2.77 -20.95 -19.59
N ASP A 73 4.07 -20.90 -19.32
CA ASP A 73 4.78 -21.94 -18.56
C ASP A 73 4.57 -21.82 -17.03
N LEU A 74 3.85 -20.76 -16.59
CA LEU A 74 3.54 -20.44 -15.19
C LEU A 74 2.10 -20.80 -14.78
N LEU A 75 1.24 -21.19 -15.73
CA LEU A 75 -0.14 -21.67 -15.49
C LEU A 75 -0.17 -23.19 -15.47
#